data_AF-A0A428SQ74-F1
#
_entry.id   AF-A0A428SQ74-F1
#
_cell.length_a   1.000
_cell.length_b   1.000
_cell.length_c   1.000
_cell.angle_alpha   90.00
_cell.angle_beta   90.00
_cell.angle_gamma   90.00
#
_symmetry.space_group_name_H-M   'P 1'
#
loop_
_entity.id
_entity.type
_entity.pdbx_description
1 polymer ?
#
loop_
_entity_poly.entity_id
_entity_poly.type
_entity_poly.pdbx_seq_one_letter_code
_entity_poly.pdbx_strand_id
1 'polypeptide(L)'
;MPHKHKRKRGDDEAEFNLPPSQRARSLPVGSKNAGKDGSQKGKKGKKARKENDAPRAFRRLMAVAQGKKVRSGLDDGNDGKPTAKEQAPELKIRPGEDLRSFSHRVDAALPVAGLTKKTVVKDGKDEAGFKVYRTRKERNMHKLYDQWRAEERKIQEQREEEADEAIGRELDEDPTGVKALAQSELNEALSKRSRRKRGKVDDDPWAELKKKRAEAKVAVHDQAQAPPELNKGTSRQLKVEGATANVGNVPKSAGSLKRREELQEIRADVVDAYRRIREHEQAKLNRA
;
A
#
# COMPACT_ATOMS: atom_id res chain seq x y z
N MET A 1 9.43 9.92 47.93
CA MET A 1 8.71 10.71 46.90
C MET A 1 9.73 11.30 45.95
N PRO A 2 9.57 11.20 44.61
CA PRO A 2 10.57 11.69 43.68
C PRO A 2 10.53 13.23 43.59
N HIS A 3 11.67 13.87 43.85
CA HIS A 3 11.83 15.32 43.76
C HIS A 3 11.77 15.80 42.29
N LYS A 4 10.96 16.81 42.02
CA LYS A 4 10.78 17.39 40.69
C LYS A 4 11.92 18.37 40.40
N HIS A 5 12.83 18.04 39.49
CA HIS A 5 13.87 18.96 39.04
C HIS A 5 13.25 20.09 38.18
N LYS A 6 13.27 21.34 38.66
CA LYS A 6 13.06 22.51 37.80
C LYS A 6 14.33 22.76 37.00
N ARG A 7 14.24 22.76 35.67
CA ARG A 7 15.33 23.20 34.80
C ARG A 7 15.48 24.71 34.96
N LYS A 8 16.67 25.20 35.29
CA LYS A 8 17.08 26.61 35.14
C LYS A 8 17.00 26.94 33.65
N ARG A 9 15.85 27.39 33.16
CA ARG A 9 15.81 28.20 31.94
C ARG A 9 16.15 29.62 32.42
N GLY A 10 17.18 30.22 31.83
CA GLY A 10 17.48 31.62 32.09
C GLY A 10 16.32 32.45 31.54
N ASP A 11 15.51 32.99 32.43
CA ASP A 11 14.53 34.02 32.09
C ASP A 11 15.28 35.36 32.15
N ASP A 12 16.04 35.65 31.08
CA ASP A 12 16.65 36.97 30.91
C ASP A 12 15.57 37.90 30.33
N GLU A 13 14.75 38.49 31.21
CA GLU A 13 13.64 39.41 30.85
C GLU A 13 14.07 40.58 29.96
N ALA A 14 15.37 40.94 29.99
CA ALA A 14 15.98 41.95 29.14
C ALA A 14 15.99 41.59 27.64
N GLU A 15 15.85 40.32 27.28
CA GLU A 15 15.84 39.87 25.88
C GLU A 15 14.46 40.02 25.21
N PHE A 16 13.39 40.15 26.02
CA PHE A 16 12.01 40.27 25.56
C PHE A 16 11.43 41.69 25.63
N ASN A 17 12.00 42.57 26.46
CA ASN A 17 11.55 43.97 26.63
C ASN A 17 12.54 44.97 25.97
N LEU A 18 12.69 44.88 24.65
CA LEU A 18 13.51 45.82 23.89
C LEU A 18 12.71 47.10 23.56
N PRO A 19 13.33 48.30 23.61
CA PRO A 19 12.68 49.53 23.18
C PRO A 19 12.36 49.47 21.68
N PRO A 20 11.37 50.24 21.17
CA PRO A 20 10.93 50.17 19.78
C PRO A 20 12.02 50.47 18.72
N SER A 21 13.16 51.02 19.15
CA SER A 21 14.35 51.24 18.31
C SER A 21 15.26 50.00 18.16
N GLN A 22 15.09 48.95 18.96
CA GLN A 22 15.91 47.74 18.93
C GLN A 22 15.06 46.49 18.63
N ARG A 23 15.53 45.64 17.72
CA ARG A 23 14.86 44.40 17.31
C ARG A 23 15.62 43.19 17.85
N ALA A 24 14.89 42.25 18.45
CA ALA A 24 15.46 40.99 18.94
C ALA A 24 16.07 40.17 17.80
N ARG A 25 17.17 39.44 18.08
CA ARG A 25 17.76 38.49 17.12
C ARG A 25 16.84 37.29 16.95
N SER A 26 16.66 36.81 15.72
CA SER A 26 15.85 35.63 15.45
C SER A 26 16.43 34.40 16.14
N LEU A 27 15.56 33.55 16.70
CA LEU A 27 15.96 32.30 17.30
C LEU A 27 16.63 31.40 16.25
N PRO A 28 17.74 30.71 16.59
CA PRO A 28 18.41 29.82 15.66
C PRO A 28 17.49 28.62 15.34
N VAL A 29 16.97 28.59 14.12
CA VAL A 29 16.22 27.45 13.61
C VAL A 29 17.20 26.37 13.15
N GLY A 30 17.39 25.33 13.97
CA GLY A 30 17.96 24.06 13.51
C GLY A 30 19.35 23.66 13.99
N SER A 31 19.89 24.22 15.07
CA SER A 31 21.03 23.60 15.78
C SER A 31 20.57 22.96 17.07
N LYS A 32 20.73 21.63 17.19
CA LYS A 32 20.63 20.93 18.47
C LYS A 32 21.50 21.65 19.50
N ASN A 33 20.92 21.97 20.65
CA ASN A 33 21.58 22.58 21.81
C ASN A 33 22.99 21.99 22.03
N ALA A 34 24.01 22.71 21.58
CA ALA A 34 25.37 22.51 22.04
C ALA A 34 25.52 23.26 23.36
N GLY A 35 25.06 22.61 24.44
CA GLY A 35 25.50 22.97 25.77
C GLY A 35 27.00 22.69 25.86
N LYS A 36 27.80 23.75 25.87
CA LYS A 36 29.17 23.72 26.37
C LYS A 36 29.09 23.49 27.87
N ASP A 37 29.60 22.34 28.32
CA ASP A 37 30.51 22.17 29.45
C ASP A 37 30.35 20.77 30.06
N GLY A 38 31.47 20.03 30.07
CA GLY A 38 31.53 18.65 30.56
C GLY A 38 32.48 17.80 29.74
N SER A 39 33.76 17.94 29.99
CA SER A 39 34.82 17.08 29.46
C SER A 39 34.58 15.60 29.82
N GLN A 40 34.07 14.80 28.88
CA GLN A 40 34.21 13.35 28.94
C GLN A 40 34.67 12.79 27.59
N LYS A 41 35.87 12.21 27.63
CA LYS A 41 36.58 11.45 26.59
C LYS A 41 35.63 10.72 25.64
N GLY A 42 35.62 11.14 24.38
CA GLY A 42 35.09 10.36 23.28
C GLY A 42 35.76 8.99 23.21
N LYS A 43 34.96 7.92 23.24
CA LYS A 43 35.39 6.58 22.83
C LYS A 43 35.84 6.64 21.37
N LYS A 44 37.15 6.70 21.15
CA LYS A 44 37.79 6.43 19.85
C LYS A 44 37.39 5.02 19.41
N GLY A 45 36.53 4.93 18.41
CA GLY A 45 36.17 3.69 17.75
C GLY A 45 36.48 3.75 16.25
N LYS A 46 37.66 3.23 15.88
CA LYS A 46 38.11 2.80 14.54
C LYS A 46 38.82 3.84 13.66
N LYS A 47 40.13 3.96 13.90
CA LYS A 47 41.13 4.20 12.85
C LYS A 47 41.12 3.06 11.82
N ALA A 48 41.59 3.40 10.61
CA ALA A 48 41.92 2.55 9.45
C ALA A 48 40.77 2.06 8.55
N ARG A 49 40.26 2.92 7.65
CA ARG A 49 39.53 2.50 6.43
C ARG A 49 39.74 3.44 5.24
N LYS A 50 40.96 3.94 5.02
CA LYS A 50 41.27 4.77 3.84
C LYS A 50 41.95 4.02 2.69
N GLU A 51 42.21 2.73 2.84
CA GLU A 51 42.95 1.93 1.83
C GLU A 51 42.06 1.09 0.91
N ASN A 52 40.73 1.09 1.11
CA ASN A 52 39.83 0.28 0.32
C ASN A 52 38.59 1.09 -0.04
N ASP A 53 38.58 1.63 -1.27
CA ASP A 53 37.53 2.47 -1.86
C ASP A 53 36.23 1.70 -2.17
N ALA A 54 36.27 0.37 -2.05
CA ALA A 54 35.08 -0.44 -2.24
C ALA A 54 33.99 -0.13 -1.20
N PRO A 55 32.73 0.03 -1.64
CA PRO A 55 31.63 0.35 -0.74
C PRO A 55 31.49 -0.70 0.36
N ARG A 56 31.08 -0.26 1.56
CA ARG A 56 31.03 -1.09 2.78
C ARG A 56 30.21 -2.38 2.61
N ALA A 57 29.16 -2.35 1.79
CA ALA A 57 28.35 -3.52 1.46
C ALA A 57 29.14 -4.53 0.62
N PHE A 58 29.83 -4.08 -0.42
CA PHE A 58 30.68 -4.91 -1.27
C PHE A 58 31.84 -5.54 -0.48
N ARG A 59 32.49 -4.79 0.42
CA ARG A 59 33.51 -5.35 1.31
C ARG A 59 32.99 -6.43 2.24
N ARG A 60 31.75 -6.31 2.72
CA ARG A 60 31.10 -7.35 3.53
C ARG A 60 30.82 -8.59 2.69
N LEU A 61 30.33 -8.40 1.46
CA LEU A 61 30.05 -9.48 0.53
C LEU A 61 31.35 -10.23 0.14
N MET A 62 32.39 -9.51 -0.26
CA MET A 62 33.71 -10.11 -0.58
C MET A 62 34.33 -10.81 0.63
N ALA A 63 34.15 -10.29 1.85
CA ALA A 63 34.61 -10.98 3.05
C ALA A 63 33.87 -12.32 3.28
N VAL A 64 32.56 -12.36 3.03
CA VAL A 64 31.75 -13.59 3.12
C VAL A 64 32.14 -14.59 2.04
N ALA A 65 32.33 -14.13 0.80
CA ALA A 65 32.80 -14.96 -0.31
C ALA A 65 34.21 -15.53 -0.05
N GLN A 66 35.07 -14.78 0.63
CA GLN A 66 36.39 -15.24 1.10
C GLN A 66 36.32 -16.14 2.35
N GLY A 67 35.12 -16.56 2.78
CA GLY A 67 34.93 -17.48 3.90
C GLY A 67 35.02 -16.84 5.29
N LYS A 68 35.08 -15.51 5.41
CA LYS A 68 35.04 -14.84 6.71
C LYS A 68 33.62 -14.86 7.25
N LYS A 69 33.44 -15.55 8.37
CA LYS A 69 32.15 -15.67 9.06
C LYS A 69 31.66 -14.30 9.53
N VAL A 70 30.43 -13.93 9.17
CA VAL A 70 29.80 -12.71 9.66
C VAL A 70 29.52 -12.92 11.15
N ARG A 71 30.04 -12.04 12.01
CA ARG A 71 29.78 -12.13 13.45
C ARG A 71 28.27 -11.97 13.68
N SER A 72 27.62 -13.03 14.18
CA SER A 72 26.23 -12.96 14.64
C SER A 72 26.16 -11.88 15.73
N GLY A 73 25.25 -10.93 15.54
CA GLY A 73 25.05 -9.82 16.48
C GLY A 73 24.15 -10.19 17.64
N LEU A 74 23.82 -11.47 17.80
CA LEU A 74 22.91 -12.00 18.80
C LEU A 74 23.54 -13.29 19.33
N ASP A 75 23.78 -13.29 20.65
CA ASP A 75 24.23 -14.44 21.42
C ASP A 75 23.03 -15.36 21.65
N ASP A 76 22.63 -16.05 20.57
CA ASP A 76 21.70 -17.16 20.67
C ASP A 76 22.54 -18.35 21.14
N GLY A 77 22.54 -18.61 22.45
CA GLY A 77 23.37 -19.59 23.15
C GLY A 77 23.23 -21.03 22.64
N ASN A 78 23.74 -21.28 21.44
CA ASN A 78 23.89 -22.57 20.82
C ASN A 78 25.37 -22.74 20.48
N ASP A 79 26.11 -23.35 21.40
CA ASP A 79 27.46 -23.87 21.19
C ASP A 79 27.42 -25.12 20.29
N GLY A 80 26.83 -24.97 19.12
CA GLY A 80 26.80 -25.97 18.06
C GLY A 80 28.06 -25.87 17.21
N LYS A 81 29.06 -26.67 17.57
CA LYS A 81 30.22 -26.98 16.72
C LYS A 81 29.72 -27.40 15.32
N PRO A 82 30.08 -26.75 14.20
CA PRO A 82 29.66 -27.22 12.89
C PRO A 82 30.43 -28.50 12.56
N THR A 83 29.75 -29.63 12.68
CA THR A 83 30.22 -30.94 12.21
C THR A 83 30.12 -31.01 10.69
N ALA A 84 31.16 -31.64 10.12
CA ALA A 84 31.24 -32.24 8.78
C ALA A 84 30.95 -31.34 7.56
N LYS A 85 32.03 -31.00 6.85
CA LYS A 85 31.98 -30.85 5.39
C LYS A 85 31.63 -32.23 4.82
N GLU A 86 30.37 -32.44 4.48
CA GLU A 86 29.98 -33.57 3.64
C GLU A 86 30.66 -33.42 2.28
N GLN A 87 31.43 -34.43 1.92
CA GLN A 87 32.10 -34.52 0.63
C GLN A 87 31.02 -34.64 -0.45
N ALA A 88 31.09 -33.81 -1.49
CA ALA A 88 30.16 -33.88 -2.61
C ALA A 88 30.13 -35.33 -3.16
N PRO A 89 28.96 -35.97 -3.26
CA PRO A 89 28.88 -37.35 -3.73
C PRO A 89 29.37 -37.43 -5.18
N GLU A 90 30.20 -38.43 -5.49
CA GLU A 90 30.65 -38.66 -6.87
C GLU A 90 29.44 -38.76 -7.81
N LEU A 91 29.44 -37.96 -8.88
CA LEU A 91 28.36 -37.86 -9.86
C LEU A 91 28.38 -39.06 -10.83
N LYS A 92 28.27 -40.27 -10.28
CA LYS A 92 28.13 -41.52 -11.02
C LYS A 92 26.75 -42.11 -10.73
N ILE A 93 26.12 -42.68 -11.76
CA ILE A 93 24.87 -43.42 -11.62
C ILE A 93 25.16 -44.64 -10.74
N ARG A 94 24.43 -44.77 -9.63
CA ARG A 94 24.58 -45.94 -8.75
C ARG A 94 23.87 -47.15 -9.38
N PRO A 95 24.37 -48.38 -9.18
CA PRO A 95 23.66 -49.56 -9.65
C PRO A 95 22.27 -49.63 -9.00
N GLY A 96 21.20 -49.69 -9.81
CA GLY A 96 19.80 -49.70 -9.37
C GLY A 96 19.13 -48.32 -9.24
N GLU A 97 19.82 -47.23 -9.58
CA GLU A 97 19.24 -45.88 -9.61
C GLU A 97 18.65 -45.54 -10.98
N ASP A 98 17.43 -44.97 -11.01
CA ASP A 98 16.83 -44.43 -12.22
C ASP A 98 17.45 -43.08 -12.61
N LEU A 99 17.43 -42.72 -13.91
CA LEU A 99 17.98 -41.47 -14.44
C LEU A 99 17.37 -40.23 -13.77
N ARG A 100 16.11 -40.31 -13.34
CA ARG A 100 15.41 -39.26 -12.57
C ARG A 100 16.00 -39.07 -11.16
N SER A 101 16.31 -40.16 -10.46
CA SER A 101 16.96 -40.07 -9.14
C SER A 101 18.38 -39.51 -9.26
N PHE A 102 19.10 -39.90 -10.32
CA PHE A 102 20.43 -39.36 -10.60
C PHE A 102 20.37 -37.86 -10.88
N SER A 103 19.43 -37.40 -11.72
CA SER A 103 19.27 -35.97 -12.01
C SER A 103 18.95 -35.16 -10.76
N HIS A 104 18.06 -35.66 -9.88
CA HIS A 104 17.77 -34.98 -8.61
C HIS A 104 19.00 -34.82 -7.70
N ARG A 105 19.89 -35.83 -7.69
CA ARG A 105 21.13 -35.77 -6.91
C ARG A 105 22.14 -34.82 -7.52
N VAL A 106 22.25 -34.80 -8.85
CA VAL A 106 23.06 -33.83 -9.59
C VAL A 106 22.58 -32.42 -9.30
N ASP A 107 21.28 -32.16 -9.42
CA ASP A 107 20.66 -30.86 -9.16
C ASP A 107 20.86 -30.39 -7.71
N ALA A 108 20.81 -31.32 -6.74
CA ALA A 108 21.07 -31.03 -5.34
C ALA A 108 22.56 -30.79 -5.01
N ALA A 109 23.47 -31.46 -5.72
CA ALA A 109 24.92 -31.30 -5.55
C ALA A 109 25.46 -30.03 -6.20
N LEU A 110 24.72 -29.44 -7.16
CA LEU A 110 25.08 -28.15 -7.71
C LEU A 110 24.92 -27.06 -6.63
N PRO A 111 25.90 -26.15 -6.46
CA PRO A 111 25.82 -25.00 -5.55
C PRO A 111 24.89 -23.91 -6.10
N VAL A 112 23.70 -24.31 -6.52
CA VAL A 112 22.63 -23.47 -7.10
C VAL A 112 21.42 -23.43 -6.15
N ALA A 113 21.57 -23.98 -4.92
CA ALA A 113 20.61 -23.85 -3.83
C ALA A 113 20.38 -22.36 -3.48
N GLY A 114 19.41 -21.75 -4.16
CA GLY A 114 19.06 -20.32 -4.04
C GLY A 114 18.85 -19.59 -5.36
N LEU A 115 19.18 -20.17 -6.53
CA LEU A 115 19.03 -19.50 -7.83
C LEU A 115 17.76 -19.91 -8.59
N THR A 116 17.24 -21.12 -8.37
CA THR A 116 16.07 -21.65 -9.08
C THR A 116 14.74 -21.20 -8.47
N LYS A 117 14.74 -20.77 -7.20
CA LYS A 117 13.56 -20.28 -6.49
C LYS A 117 13.69 -18.76 -6.36
N LYS A 118 12.64 -18.03 -6.75
CA LYS A 118 12.54 -16.60 -6.47
C LYS A 118 12.65 -16.43 -4.96
N THR A 119 13.66 -15.72 -4.48
CA THR A 119 13.88 -15.50 -3.05
C THR A 119 12.65 -14.85 -2.43
N VAL A 120 11.89 -15.60 -1.65
CA VAL A 120 10.71 -15.05 -0.98
C VAL A 120 11.19 -14.39 0.31
N VAL A 121 11.19 -13.06 0.30
CA VAL A 121 11.56 -12.28 1.50
C VAL A 121 10.45 -12.42 2.53
N LYS A 122 10.65 -13.32 3.49
CA LYS A 122 9.77 -13.52 4.64
C LYS A 122 10.27 -12.62 5.79
N ASP A 123 9.36 -11.85 6.39
CA ASP A 123 9.65 -10.97 7.54
C ASP A 123 10.79 -9.95 7.33
N GLY A 124 10.99 -9.54 6.06
CA GLY A 124 12.02 -8.56 5.69
C GLY A 124 13.45 -9.10 5.70
N LYS A 125 13.64 -10.42 5.76
CA LYS A 125 14.94 -11.08 5.55
C LYS A 125 14.88 -12.01 4.33
N ASP A 126 16.01 -12.09 3.63
CA ASP A 126 16.24 -13.08 2.58
C ASP A 126 16.34 -14.49 3.17
N GLU A 127 16.25 -15.50 2.31
CA GLU A 127 16.42 -16.92 2.68
C GLU A 127 17.80 -17.21 3.30
N ALA A 128 18.80 -16.40 2.99
CA ALA A 128 20.13 -16.42 3.64
C ALA A 128 20.18 -15.61 4.97
N GLY A 129 19.04 -15.15 5.49
CA GLY A 129 18.92 -14.42 6.75
C GLY A 129 19.36 -12.94 6.69
N PHE A 130 19.72 -12.43 5.51
CA PHE A 130 20.12 -11.03 5.34
C PHE A 130 18.91 -10.11 5.34
N LYS A 131 18.99 -9.00 6.08
CA LYS A 131 17.93 -8.00 6.08
C LYS A 131 17.87 -7.28 4.74
N VAL A 132 16.73 -7.37 4.06
CA VAL A 132 16.48 -6.66 2.79
C VAL A 132 16.07 -5.24 3.11
N TYR A 133 16.93 -4.29 2.74
CA TYR A 133 16.60 -2.87 2.87
C TYR A 133 15.71 -2.45 1.70
N ARG A 134 14.42 -2.22 1.97
CA ARG A 134 13.45 -1.66 1.01
C ARG A 134 13.21 -0.18 1.23
N THR A 135 13.09 0.59 0.14
CA THR A 135 12.72 2.01 0.19
C THR A 135 11.29 2.19 0.72
N ARG A 136 10.93 3.43 1.12
CA ARG A 136 9.57 3.72 1.60
C ARG A 136 8.51 3.52 0.50
N LYS A 137 8.87 3.85 -0.75
CA LYS A 137 7.99 3.68 -1.92
C LYS A 137 7.73 2.21 -2.22
N GLU A 138 8.76 1.36 -2.21
CA GLU A 138 8.62 -0.09 -2.39
C GLU A 138 7.73 -0.71 -1.32
N ARG A 139 7.91 -0.32 -0.05
CA ARG A 139 7.03 -0.79 1.03
C ARG A 139 5.57 -0.40 0.81
N ASN A 140 5.32 0.80 0.27
CA ASN A 140 3.96 1.23 -0.05
C ASN A 140 3.38 0.43 -1.22
N MET A 141 4.17 0.17 -2.26
CA MET A 141 3.76 -0.65 -3.41
C MET A 141 3.44 -2.09 -3.00
N HIS A 142 4.27 -2.70 -2.15
CA HIS A 142 3.99 -4.06 -1.67
C HIS A 142 2.73 -4.13 -0.82
N LYS A 143 2.46 -3.14 0.04
CA LYS A 143 1.19 -3.07 0.76
C LYS A 143 0.00 -3.01 -0.18
N LEU A 144 0.09 -2.25 -1.27
CA LEU A 144 -0.96 -2.18 -2.28
C LEU A 144 -1.17 -3.54 -2.98
N TYR A 145 -0.09 -4.24 -3.34
CA TYR A 145 -0.18 -5.58 -3.91
C TYR A 145 -0.72 -6.62 -2.93
N ASP A 146 -0.40 -6.50 -1.64
CA ASP A 146 -0.90 -7.41 -0.62
C ASP A 146 -2.39 -7.19 -0.36
N GLN A 147 -2.84 -5.94 -0.38
CA GLN A 147 -4.27 -5.59 -0.36
C GLN A 147 -5.00 -6.18 -1.57
N TRP A 148 -4.45 -5.98 -2.77
CA TRP A 148 -5.05 -6.54 -4.00
C TRP A 148 -5.09 -8.07 -3.97
N ARG A 149 -4.03 -8.76 -3.53
CA ARG A 149 -4.05 -10.22 -3.38
C ARG A 149 -5.05 -10.71 -2.34
N ALA A 150 -5.24 -9.96 -1.26
CA ALA A 150 -6.25 -10.29 -0.25
C ALA A 150 -7.67 -10.09 -0.79
N GLU A 151 -7.89 -9.02 -1.55
CA GLU A 151 -9.15 -8.77 -2.26
C GLU A 151 -9.42 -9.85 -3.32
N GLU A 152 -8.44 -10.26 -4.12
CA GLU A 152 -8.59 -11.35 -5.08
C GLU A 152 -8.92 -12.68 -4.41
N ARG A 153 -8.25 -13.00 -3.29
CA ARG A 153 -8.58 -14.19 -2.51
C ARG A 153 -10.00 -14.14 -1.95
N LYS A 154 -10.44 -12.97 -1.49
CA LYS A 154 -11.79 -12.78 -0.98
C LYS A 154 -12.84 -12.91 -2.09
N ILE A 155 -12.54 -12.42 -3.30
CA ILE A 155 -13.42 -12.61 -4.47
C ILE A 155 -13.47 -14.08 -4.87
N GLN A 156 -12.33 -14.77 -4.85
CA GLN A 156 -12.28 -16.20 -5.14
C GLN A 156 -13.05 -17.02 -4.10
N GLU A 157 -12.85 -16.73 -2.82
CA GLU A 157 -13.54 -17.38 -1.70
C GLU A 157 -15.05 -17.12 -1.76
N GLN A 158 -15.50 -15.89 -2.04
CA GLN A 158 -16.92 -15.61 -2.26
C GLN A 158 -17.49 -16.39 -3.44
N ARG A 159 -16.74 -16.54 -4.53
CA ARG A 159 -17.18 -17.31 -5.70
C ARG A 159 -17.23 -18.82 -5.41
N GLU A 160 -16.29 -19.32 -4.61
CA GLU A 160 -16.27 -20.72 -4.16
C GLU A 160 -17.40 -20.97 -3.16
N GLU A 161 -17.66 -20.06 -2.22
CA GLU A 161 -18.78 -20.12 -1.27
C GLU A 161 -20.14 -20.06 -1.99
N GLU A 162 -20.29 -19.18 -3.00
CA GLU A 162 -21.48 -19.17 -3.87
C GLU A 162 -21.64 -20.47 -4.65
N ALA A 163 -20.54 -21.10 -5.09
CA ALA A 163 -20.58 -22.40 -5.76
C ALA A 163 -20.95 -23.53 -4.79
N ASP A 164 -20.43 -23.52 -3.57
CA ASP A 164 -20.75 -24.50 -2.52
C ASP A 164 -22.19 -24.34 -2.02
N GLU A 165 -22.70 -23.11 -1.89
CA GLU A 165 -24.11 -22.85 -1.61
C GLU A 165 -25.01 -23.29 -2.76
N ALA A 166 -24.58 -23.12 -4.01
CA ALA A 166 -25.32 -23.61 -5.16
C ALA A 166 -25.36 -25.15 -5.20
N ILE A 167 -24.24 -25.81 -4.89
CA ILE A 167 -24.16 -27.28 -4.76
C ILE A 167 -25.01 -27.77 -3.58
N GLY A 168 -25.01 -27.06 -2.46
CA GLY A 168 -25.84 -27.37 -1.30
C GLY A 168 -27.34 -27.23 -1.60
N ARG A 169 -27.76 -26.14 -2.25
CA ARG A 169 -29.15 -25.98 -2.72
C ARG A 169 -29.55 -27.02 -3.75
N GLU A 170 -28.66 -27.39 -4.68
CA GLU A 170 -28.91 -28.45 -5.66
C GLU A 170 -29.10 -29.82 -4.99
N LEU A 171 -28.30 -30.12 -3.95
CA LEU A 171 -28.46 -31.35 -3.16
C LEU A 171 -29.77 -31.36 -2.35
N ASP A 172 -30.18 -30.22 -1.80
CA ASP A 172 -31.42 -30.08 -1.01
C ASP A 172 -32.68 -30.09 -1.91
N GLU A 173 -32.62 -29.50 -3.10
CA GLU A 173 -33.72 -29.48 -4.08
C GLU A 173 -33.87 -30.81 -4.83
N ASP A 174 -32.82 -31.65 -4.90
CA ASP A 174 -32.81 -32.97 -5.56
C ASP A 174 -31.97 -34.03 -4.83
N PRO A 175 -32.43 -34.56 -3.69
CA PRO A 175 -31.70 -35.56 -2.91
C PRO A 175 -31.51 -36.90 -3.63
N THR A 176 -32.21 -37.13 -4.75
CA THR A 176 -32.11 -38.32 -5.60
C THR A 176 -31.21 -38.14 -6.82
N GLY A 177 -30.65 -36.93 -7.04
CA GLY A 177 -29.72 -36.64 -8.15
C GLY A 177 -30.35 -36.58 -9.55
N VAL A 178 -31.68 -36.61 -9.65
CA VAL A 178 -32.41 -36.72 -10.92
C VAL A 178 -32.28 -35.46 -11.78
N LYS A 179 -32.28 -34.26 -11.20
CA LYS A 179 -32.04 -33.02 -11.97
C LYS A 179 -30.57 -32.86 -12.39
N ALA A 180 -29.60 -33.29 -11.59
CA ALA A 180 -28.18 -33.29 -11.98
C ALA A 180 -27.91 -34.25 -13.16
N LEU A 181 -28.54 -35.44 -13.17
CA LEU A 181 -28.52 -36.37 -14.31
C LEU A 181 -29.19 -35.76 -15.56
N ALA A 182 -30.37 -35.17 -15.42
CA ALA A 182 -31.06 -34.50 -16.52
C ALA A 182 -30.27 -33.29 -17.07
N GLN A 183 -29.62 -32.52 -16.20
CA GLN A 183 -28.76 -31.40 -16.59
C GLN A 183 -27.46 -31.86 -17.25
N SER A 184 -26.86 -32.98 -16.82
CA SER A 184 -25.66 -33.54 -17.47
C SER A 184 -25.98 -34.11 -18.86
N GLU A 185 -27.13 -34.78 -19.04
CA GLU A 185 -27.62 -35.21 -20.36
C GLU A 185 -27.93 -34.02 -21.29
N LEU A 186 -28.55 -32.96 -20.77
CA LEU A 186 -28.79 -31.70 -21.51
C LEU A 186 -27.48 -30.98 -21.85
N ASN A 187 -26.52 -30.92 -20.93
CA ASN A 187 -25.19 -30.32 -21.16
C ASN A 187 -24.35 -31.14 -22.14
N GLU A 188 -24.53 -32.45 -22.20
CA GLU A 188 -23.88 -33.28 -23.21
C GLU A 188 -24.50 -33.09 -24.61
N ALA A 189 -25.81 -32.91 -24.70
CA ALA A 189 -26.50 -32.51 -25.93
C ALA A 189 -26.14 -31.07 -26.37
N LEU A 190 -26.00 -30.15 -25.42
CA LEU A 190 -25.61 -28.75 -25.66
C LEU A 190 -24.12 -28.60 -25.95
N SER A 191 -23.22 -29.40 -25.40
CA SER A 191 -21.78 -29.37 -25.73
C SER A 191 -21.51 -29.88 -27.15
N LYS A 192 -22.27 -30.89 -27.61
CA LYS A 192 -22.29 -31.34 -29.01
C LYS A 192 -22.85 -30.28 -29.97
N ARG A 193 -23.79 -29.42 -29.52
CA ARG A 193 -24.31 -28.26 -30.29
C ARG A 193 -23.45 -26.99 -30.17
N SER A 194 -22.77 -26.78 -29.04
CA SER A 194 -21.93 -25.63 -28.71
C SER A 194 -20.63 -25.63 -29.52
N ARG A 195 -20.11 -26.81 -29.87
CA ARG A 195 -18.99 -26.92 -30.83
C ARG A 195 -19.32 -26.37 -32.22
N ARG A 196 -20.60 -26.20 -32.56
CA ARG A 196 -21.08 -25.56 -33.81
C ARG A 196 -21.67 -24.16 -33.60
N LYS A 197 -21.66 -23.62 -32.38
CA LYS A 197 -22.25 -22.31 -32.04
C LYS A 197 -21.38 -21.47 -31.07
N ARG A 198 -20.06 -21.65 -31.10
CA ARG A 198 -19.07 -20.70 -30.54
C ARG A 198 -18.83 -19.55 -31.52
N GLY A 199 -19.88 -18.80 -31.81
CA GLY A 199 -19.83 -17.67 -32.74
C GLY A 199 -21.03 -16.76 -32.58
N LYS A 200 -21.38 -16.37 -31.34
CA LYS A 200 -22.26 -15.22 -31.07
C LYS A 200 -22.36 -14.90 -29.57
N VAL A 201 -21.25 -14.52 -28.94
CA VAL A 201 -21.28 -13.59 -27.80
C VAL A 201 -20.09 -12.66 -28.00
N ASP A 202 -20.19 -11.84 -29.03
CA ASP A 202 -19.25 -10.74 -29.28
C ASP A 202 -19.80 -9.50 -28.57
N ASP A 203 -19.65 -9.45 -27.24
CA ASP A 203 -19.28 -8.16 -26.67
C ASP A 203 -17.81 -7.99 -27.04
N ASP A 204 -17.60 -7.52 -28.27
CA ASP A 204 -16.29 -7.28 -28.84
C ASP A 204 -15.49 -6.46 -27.83
N PRO A 205 -14.39 -6.98 -27.25
CA PRO A 205 -13.60 -6.25 -26.25
C PRO A 205 -13.10 -4.90 -26.79
N TRP A 206 -13.12 -4.73 -28.11
CA TRP A 206 -12.82 -3.47 -28.79
C TRP A 206 -14.00 -2.50 -28.85
N ALA A 207 -15.24 -2.97 -28.73
CA ALA A 207 -16.43 -2.13 -28.58
C ALA A 207 -16.40 -1.36 -27.26
N GLU A 208 -15.91 -1.96 -26.17
CA GLU A 208 -15.69 -1.27 -24.90
C GLU A 208 -14.59 -0.20 -25.00
N LEU A 209 -13.53 -0.49 -25.75
CA LEU A 209 -12.47 0.48 -26.03
C LEU A 209 -12.94 1.59 -26.97
N LYS A 210 -13.83 1.29 -27.93
CA LYS A 210 -14.48 2.30 -28.79
C LYS A 210 -15.43 3.17 -27.97
N LYS A 211 -16.22 2.61 -27.04
CA LYS A 211 -17.04 3.40 -26.11
C LYS A 211 -16.17 4.32 -25.23
N LYS A 212 -15.09 3.80 -24.64
CA LYS A 212 -14.12 4.58 -23.85
C LYS A 212 -13.28 5.58 -24.66
N ARG A 213 -13.13 5.39 -25.98
CA ARG A 213 -12.52 6.38 -26.91
C ARG A 213 -13.54 7.41 -27.42
N ALA A 214 -14.80 7.00 -27.58
CA ALA A 214 -15.91 7.84 -28.03
C ALA A 214 -16.45 8.73 -26.90
N GLU A 215 -16.18 8.37 -25.63
CA GLU A 215 -16.09 9.33 -24.53
C GLU A 215 -14.89 10.25 -24.79
N ALA A 216 -15.11 11.20 -25.69
CA ALA A 216 -14.10 12.06 -26.24
C ALA A 216 -13.37 12.80 -25.11
N LYS A 217 -12.08 12.49 -24.92
CA LYS A 217 -11.18 13.37 -24.20
C LYS A 217 -11.17 14.70 -24.96
N VAL A 218 -11.63 15.77 -24.30
CA VAL A 218 -11.58 17.14 -24.81
C VAL A 218 -10.22 17.37 -25.47
N ALA A 219 -10.22 17.61 -26.79
CA ALA A 219 -8.99 17.81 -27.52
C ALA A 219 -8.28 19.05 -26.97
N VAL A 220 -6.95 19.08 -27.03
CA VAL A 220 -6.11 20.12 -26.39
C VAL A 220 -6.46 21.55 -26.88
N HIS A 221 -7.16 21.68 -28.01
CA HIS A 221 -7.60 22.95 -28.60
C HIS A 221 -9.12 23.12 -28.63
N ASP A 222 -9.88 22.20 -28.04
CA ASP A 222 -11.33 22.29 -27.97
C ASP A 222 -11.72 23.14 -26.76
N GLN A 223 -12.45 24.23 -27.01
CA GLN A 223 -12.93 25.10 -25.94
C GLN A 223 -14.01 24.37 -25.18
N ALA A 224 -13.78 24.10 -23.90
CA ALA A 224 -14.73 23.38 -23.06
C ALA A 224 -16.08 24.11 -23.01
N GLN A 225 -17.09 23.56 -23.70
CA GLN A 225 -18.45 24.09 -23.81
C GLN A 225 -19.13 24.27 -22.44
N ALA A 226 -18.80 23.41 -21.47
CA ALA A 226 -19.24 23.53 -20.09
C ALA A 226 -18.08 23.15 -19.15
N PRO A 227 -17.96 23.84 -18.00
CA PRO A 227 -17.03 23.40 -16.97
C PRO A 227 -17.35 21.96 -16.55
N PRO A 228 -16.35 21.13 -16.23
CA PRO A 228 -16.55 19.73 -15.92
C PRO A 228 -17.52 19.57 -14.74
N GLU A 229 -18.43 18.60 -14.85
CA GLU A 229 -19.35 18.25 -13.78
C GLU A 229 -18.56 17.64 -12.61
N LEU A 230 -18.31 18.45 -11.60
CA LEU A 230 -17.79 17.94 -10.32
C LEU A 230 -18.92 17.14 -9.65
N ASN A 231 -18.59 15.98 -9.10
CA ASN A 231 -19.46 15.21 -8.21
C ASN A 231 -19.74 16.03 -6.93
N LYS A 232 -20.59 17.06 -7.01
CA LYS A 232 -20.95 18.01 -5.94
C LYS A 232 -21.92 17.40 -4.92
N GLY A 233 -22.27 16.13 -5.10
CA GLY A 233 -23.14 15.40 -4.20
C GLY A 233 -22.47 15.21 -2.85
N THR A 234 -23.06 15.84 -1.83
CA THR A 234 -22.83 15.62 -0.39
C THR A 234 -21.64 16.39 0.21
N SER A 235 -21.85 17.67 0.52
CA SER A 235 -21.12 18.28 1.64
C SER A 235 -21.36 17.40 2.88
N ARG A 236 -20.33 16.70 3.35
CA ARG A 236 -20.44 15.82 4.52
C ARG A 236 -20.96 16.62 5.71
N GLN A 237 -22.08 16.18 6.28
CA GLN A 237 -22.63 16.77 7.52
C GLN A 237 -21.56 16.71 8.62
N LEU A 238 -21.41 17.79 9.38
CA LEU A 238 -20.43 17.84 10.46
C LEU A 238 -20.94 16.98 11.61
N LYS A 239 -20.14 16.02 12.07
CA LYS A 239 -20.44 15.21 13.26
C LYS A 239 -19.74 15.82 14.47
N VAL A 240 -20.49 16.20 15.50
CA VAL A 240 -19.97 16.66 16.80
C VAL A 240 -20.65 15.83 17.89
N GLU A 241 -19.86 15.08 18.67
CA GLU A 241 -20.35 14.31 19.84
C GLU A 241 -21.55 13.37 19.55
N GLY A 242 -21.60 12.79 18.34
CA GLY A 242 -22.66 11.86 17.94
C GLY A 242 -23.86 12.53 17.26
N ALA A 243 -23.98 13.86 17.31
CA ALA A 243 -24.97 14.61 16.54
C ALA A 243 -24.43 15.05 15.17
N THR A 244 -25.23 14.89 14.12
CA THR A 244 -24.96 15.36 12.75
C THR A 244 -25.61 16.72 12.53
N ALA A 245 -24.82 17.71 12.10
CA ALA A 245 -25.23 19.08 11.89
C ALA A 245 -24.97 19.53 10.44
N ASN A 246 -25.96 20.15 9.80
CA ASN A 246 -25.82 20.67 8.44
C ASN A 246 -25.38 22.14 8.43
N VAL A 247 -24.09 22.35 8.64
CA VAL A 247 -23.48 23.69 8.76
C VAL A 247 -23.00 24.26 7.40
N GLY A 248 -22.97 23.43 6.34
CA GLY A 248 -22.53 23.85 5.00
C GLY A 248 -21.17 24.54 5.00
N ASN A 249 -21.13 25.80 4.53
CA ASN A 249 -19.91 26.61 4.43
C ASN A 249 -19.88 27.76 5.47
N VAL A 250 -20.55 27.58 6.61
CA VAL A 250 -20.57 28.57 7.70
C VAL A 250 -19.36 28.33 8.62
N PRO A 251 -18.49 29.34 8.85
CA PRO A 251 -17.28 29.17 9.63
C PRO A 251 -17.56 28.95 11.12
N LYS A 252 -16.60 28.34 11.83
CA LYS A 252 -16.73 28.10 13.29
C LYS A 252 -16.82 29.36 14.14
N SER A 253 -16.32 30.49 13.65
CA SER A 253 -16.40 31.79 14.31
C SER A 253 -17.81 32.38 14.36
N ALA A 254 -18.75 31.88 13.55
CA ALA A 254 -20.13 32.39 13.49
C ALA A 254 -21.02 32.00 14.69
N GLY A 255 -20.46 31.34 15.70
CA GLY A 255 -21.12 31.04 16.97
C GLY A 255 -21.41 29.56 17.19
N SER A 256 -22.48 29.28 17.94
CA SER A 256 -22.87 27.93 18.34
C SER A 256 -23.27 27.07 17.13
N LEU A 257 -23.25 25.74 17.29
CA LEU A 257 -23.61 24.81 16.23
C LEU A 257 -25.03 25.08 15.68
N LYS A 258 -26.01 25.31 16.56
CA LYS A 258 -27.38 25.70 16.20
C LYS A 258 -27.44 27.02 15.41
N ARG A 259 -26.69 28.04 15.85
CA ARG A 259 -26.64 29.33 15.14
C ARG A 259 -26.13 29.18 13.71
N ARG A 260 -25.19 28.26 13.50
CA ARG A 260 -24.65 28.02 12.15
C ARG A 260 -25.61 27.23 11.26
N GLU A 261 -26.46 26.38 11.81
CA GLU A 261 -27.53 25.71 11.05
C GLU A 261 -28.57 26.74 10.58
N GLU A 262 -29.04 27.62 11.47
CA GLU A 262 -29.94 28.71 11.12
C GLU A 262 -29.35 29.62 10.01
N LEU A 263 -28.06 29.97 10.11
CA LEU A 263 -27.39 30.76 9.08
C LEU A 263 -27.27 30.03 7.73
N GLN A 264 -27.14 28.70 7.75
CA GLN A 264 -27.08 27.89 6.55
C GLN A 264 -28.46 27.80 5.88
N GLU A 265 -29.55 27.72 6.64
CA GLU A 265 -30.93 27.78 6.15
C GLU A 265 -31.23 29.13 5.50
N ILE A 266 -30.97 30.23 6.20
CA ILE A 266 -31.15 31.59 5.66
C ILE A 266 -30.35 31.78 4.37
N ARG A 267 -29.12 31.26 4.32
CA ARG A 267 -28.29 31.32 3.11
C ARG A 267 -28.93 30.55 1.95
N ALA A 268 -29.50 29.37 2.20
CA ALA A 268 -30.15 28.58 1.16
C ALA A 268 -31.34 29.35 0.57
N ASP A 269 -32.19 29.92 1.42
CA ASP A 269 -33.35 30.74 1.00
C ASP A 269 -32.93 31.94 0.14
N VAL A 270 -31.87 32.64 0.54
CA VAL A 270 -31.34 33.79 -0.22
C VAL A 270 -30.80 33.35 -1.59
N VAL A 271 -30.09 32.22 -1.65
CA VAL A 271 -29.56 31.69 -2.91
C VAL A 271 -30.70 31.26 -3.84
N ASP A 272 -31.74 30.62 -3.32
CA ASP A 272 -32.87 30.17 -4.11
C ASP A 272 -33.72 31.34 -4.61
N ALA A 273 -33.92 32.38 -3.78
CA ALA A 273 -34.52 33.63 -4.24
C ALA A 273 -33.71 34.28 -5.37
N TYR A 274 -32.39 34.34 -5.23
CA TYR A 274 -31.51 34.88 -6.27
C TYR A 274 -31.54 34.06 -7.56
N ARG A 275 -31.57 32.72 -7.46
CA ARG A 275 -31.71 31.82 -8.62
C ARG A 275 -33.01 32.09 -9.38
N ARG A 276 -34.14 32.22 -8.68
CA ARG A 276 -35.43 32.57 -9.30
C ARG A 276 -35.37 33.90 -10.04
N ILE A 277 -34.76 34.93 -9.43
CA ILE A 277 -34.59 36.24 -10.07
C ILE A 277 -33.71 36.12 -11.33
N ARG A 278 -32.59 35.41 -11.24
CA ARG A 278 -31.67 35.24 -12.38
C ARG A 278 -32.25 34.41 -13.50
N GLU A 279 -32.99 33.35 -13.19
CA GLU A 279 -33.70 32.55 -14.18
C GLU A 279 -34.77 33.38 -14.89
N HIS A 280 -35.52 34.20 -14.14
CA HIS A 280 -36.49 35.13 -14.72
C HIS A 280 -35.81 36.18 -15.63
N GLU A 281 -34.69 36.77 -15.20
CA GLU A 281 -33.90 37.69 -16.02
C GLU A 281 -33.36 37.03 -17.30
N GLN A 282 -32.82 35.81 -17.19
CA GLN A 282 -32.33 35.03 -18.33
C GLN A 282 -33.46 34.67 -19.29
N ALA A 283 -34.62 34.26 -18.77
CA ALA A 283 -35.80 33.97 -19.59
C ALA A 283 -36.30 35.23 -20.33
N LYS A 284 -36.23 36.41 -19.68
CA LYS A 284 -36.54 37.69 -20.32
C LYS A 284 -35.56 38.03 -21.44
N LEU A 285 -34.26 37.80 -21.23
CA LEU A 285 -33.24 38.02 -22.26
C LEU A 285 -33.36 37.04 -23.43
N ASN A 286 -33.66 35.78 -23.17
CA ASN A 286 -33.82 34.76 -24.22
C ASN A 286 -35.10 34.96 -25.06
N ARG A 287 -36.06 35.72 -24.54
CA ARG A 287 -37.33 36.04 -25.23
C ARG A 287 -37.23 37.32 -26.08
N ALA A 288 -36.24 38.17 -25.84
CA ALA A 288 -35.97 39.40 -26.60
C ALA A 288 -35.09 39.10 -27.81
#